data_AF-L5NVY6-F1
#
_entry.id   AF-L5NVY6-F1
#
_cell.length_a   1.000
_cell.length_b   1.000
_cell.length_c   1.000
_cell.angle_alpha   90.00
_cell.angle_beta   90.00
_cell.angle_gamma   90.00
#
_symmetry.space_group_name_H-M   'P 1'
#
loop_
_entity.id
_entity.type
_entity.pdbx_description
1 polymer ?
#
loop_
_entity_poly.entity_id
_entity_poly.type
_entity_poly.pdbx_seq_one_letter_code
_entity_poly.pdbx_strand_id
1 'polypeptide(L)'
;VRRPRRRPRLGRRGHREPLARDRNHRPSRRRRGAPPWQSSDEFDVEVIDTGFAYHIKTPGVEKGVGLERVCETMDYDPEDFVAVGDSVNDASTFRVAGRSYAVANADDVAKEAADTVLDRSYMDGTLSVLDSLREEDAA
;
A
#
# COMPACT_ATOMS: atom_id res chain seq x y z
N VAL A 1 -25.31 34.20 50.02
CA VAL A 1 -24.97 32.75 50.02
C VAL A 1 -25.87 32.01 49.03
N ARG A 2 -25.38 31.73 47.81
CA ARG A 2 -25.98 30.79 46.85
C ARG A 2 -24.83 30.05 46.16
N ARG A 3 -24.69 28.75 46.42
CA ARG A 3 -23.65 27.90 45.82
C ARG A 3 -23.96 27.64 44.34
N PRO A 4 -22.98 27.67 43.41
CA PRO A 4 -23.24 27.26 42.03
C PRO A 4 -23.31 25.72 41.95
N ARG A 5 -24.35 25.21 41.28
CA ARG A 5 -24.58 23.78 41.02
C ARG A 5 -23.53 23.26 40.03
N ARG A 6 -22.80 22.21 40.40
CA ARG A 6 -21.88 21.49 39.50
C ARG A 6 -22.69 20.80 38.40
N ARG A 7 -22.34 21.02 37.13
CA ARG A 7 -22.88 20.27 35.98
C ARG A 7 -22.28 18.86 35.94
N PRO A 8 -23.03 17.83 35.53
CA PRO A 8 -22.47 16.49 35.34
C PRO A 8 -21.54 16.47 34.12
N ARG A 9 -20.38 15.82 34.25
CA ARG A 9 -19.46 15.55 33.14
C ARG A 9 -20.12 14.52 32.21
N LEU A 10 -20.44 14.90 30.98
CA LEU A 10 -20.74 13.92 29.93
C LEU A 10 -19.49 13.09 29.65
N GLY A 11 -19.61 11.78 29.81
CA GLY A 11 -18.56 10.82 29.49
C GLY A 11 -18.15 10.92 28.02
N ARG A 12 -16.84 10.89 27.79
CA ARG A 12 -16.24 10.75 26.46
C ARG A 12 -16.75 9.43 25.86
N ARG A 13 -17.65 9.51 24.88
CA ARG A 13 -17.89 8.38 23.98
C ARG A 13 -16.65 8.28 23.08
N GLY A 14 -15.89 7.20 23.25
CA GLY A 14 -14.82 6.84 22.33
C GLY A 14 -15.41 6.68 20.94
N HIS A 15 -14.98 7.53 20.01
CA HIS A 15 -15.08 7.23 18.60
C HIS A 15 -14.13 6.07 18.36
N ARG A 16 -14.67 4.84 18.32
CA ARG A 16 -13.99 3.75 17.61
C ARG A 16 -14.16 4.09 16.14
N GLU A 17 -13.08 4.51 15.50
CA GLU A 17 -13.01 4.54 14.05
C GLU A 17 -13.33 3.15 13.52
N PRO A 18 -14.15 3.02 12.47
CA PRO A 18 -14.37 1.72 11.86
C PRO A 18 -13.06 1.30 11.21
N LEU A 19 -12.45 0.23 11.75
CA LEU A 19 -11.36 -0.51 11.12
C LEU A 19 -11.63 -0.58 9.61
N ALA A 20 -10.76 0.06 8.82
CA ALA A 20 -10.73 -0.10 7.39
C ALA A 20 -10.53 -1.60 7.14
N ARG A 21 -11.62 -2.29 6.80
CA ARG A 21 -11.53 -3.68 6.35
C ARG A 21 -10.72 -3.65 5.08
N ASP A 22 -9.56 -4.29 5.08
CA ASP A 22 -8.81 -4.61 3.88
C ASP A 22 -9.78 -5.19 2.84
N ARG A 23 -10.00 -4.42 1.76
CA ARG A 23 -10.90 -4.77 0.66
C ARG A 23 -10.14 -5.36 -0.52
N ASN A 24 -8.80 -5.36 -0.46
CA ASN A 24 -7.95 -5.60 -1.62
C ASN A 24 -7.59 -7.07 -1.82
N HIS A 25 -7.92 -7.95 -0.88
CA HIS A 25 -7.68 -9.38 -1.06
C HIS A 25 -8.87 -10.23 -0.60
N ARG A 26 -9.85 -10.41 -1.50
CA ARG A 26 -10.82 -11.50 -1.36
C ARG A 26 -10.46 -12.58 -2.38
N PRO A 27 -9.93 -13.75 -1.96
CA PRO A 27 -9.83 -14.89 -2.85
C PRO A 27 -11.23 -15.24 -3.37
N SER A 28 -11.29 -15.70 -4.61
CA SER A 28 -12.48 -16.02 -5.41
C SER A 28 -13.37 -17.13 -4.81
N ARG A 29 -13.86 -16.96 -3.58
CA ARG A 29 -14.99 -17.74 -3.09
C ARG A 29 -16.24 -17.14 -3.72
N ARG A 30 -16.83 -17.86 -4.68
CA ARG A 30 -18.13 -17.54 -5.31
C ARG A 30 -19.10 -16.94 -4.28
N ARG A 31 -19.24 -15.62 -4.28
CA ARG A 31 -20.29 -14.93 -3.54
C ARG A 31 -21.59 -15.20 -4.29
N ARG A 32 -22.56 -15.83 -3.63
CA ARG A 32 -23.94 -15.85 -4.16
C ARG A 32 -24.37 -14.40 -4.37
N GLY A 33 -24.57 -13.99 -5.62
CA GLY A 33 -24.97 -12.63 -6.00
C GLY A 33 -23.86 -11.71 -6.51
N ALA A 34 -22.65 -12.20 -6.78
CA ALA A 34 -21.68 -11.43 -7.57
C ALA A 34 -22.18 -11.27 -9.02
N PRO A 35 -22.02 -10.09 -9.65
CA PRO A 35 -22.44 -9.88 -11.03
C PRO A 35 -21.66 -10.79 -12.00
N PRO A 36 -22.26 -11.16 -13.16
CA PRO A 36 -21.75 -12.24 -14.04
C PRO A 36 -20.31 -12.04 -14.53
N TRP A 37 -19.86 -10.80 -14.71
CA TRP A 37 -18.51 -10.45 -15.19
C TRP A 37 -17.39 -10.64 -14.17
N GLN A 38 -17.71 -11.07 -12.94
CA GLN A 38 -16.71 -11.46 -11.93
C GLN A 38 -16.14 -12.88 -12.16
N SER A 39 -16.61 -13.58 -13.19
CA SER A 39 -16.07 -14.85 -13.66
C SER A 39 -14.86 -14.59 -14.56
N SER A 40 -13.70 -14.34 -13.94
CA SER A 40 -12.39 -14.23 -14.60
C SER A 40 -11.98 -15.48 -15.39
N ASP A 41 -12.53 -16.63 -15.03
CA ASP A 41 -12.12 -17.95 -15.53
C ASP A 41 -12.36 -18.12 -17.04
N GLU A 42 -13.28 -17.34 -17.64
CA GLU A 42 -13.58 -17.40 -19.07
C GLU A 42 -12.52 -16.71 -19.93
N PHE A 43 -11.83 -15.71 -19.38
CA PHE A 43 -10.91 -14.85 -20.12
C PHE A 43 -9.47 -14.88 -19.60
N ASP A 44 -9.19 -15.67 -18.55
CA ASP A 44 -7.88 -15.75 -17.87
C ASP A 44 -7.33 -14.36 -17.47
N VAL A 45 -8.18 -13.55 -16.84
CA VAL A 45 -7.85 -12.19 -16.39
C VAL A 45 -8.14 -12.00 -14.90
N GLU A 46 -7.27 -11.30 -14.19
CA GLU A 46 -7.53 -10.83 -12.84
C GLU A 46 -8.28 -9.48 -12.90
N VAL A 47 -9.40 -9.38 -12.17
CA VAL A 47 -10.19 -8.14 -12.06
C VAL A 47 -10.11 -7.60 -10.63
N ILE A 48 -9.56 -6.41 -10.47
CA ILE A 48 -9.41 -5.71 -9.19
C ILE A 48 -10.36 -4.50 -9.17
N ASP A 49 -11.22 -4.44 -8.17
CA ASP A 49 -12.11 -3.29 -7.93
C ASP A 49 -11.49 -2.40 -6.85
N THR A 50 -10.97 -1.25 -7.25
CA THR A 50 -10.38 -0.27 -6.32
C THR A 50 -11.43 0.67 -5.72
N GLY A 51 -12.70 0.55 -6.11
CA GLY A 51 -13.77 1.50 -5.79
C GLY A 51 -13.72 2.81 -6.61
N PHE A 52 -12.63 3.05 -7.34
CA PHE A 52 -12.49 4.15 -8.30
C PHE A 52 -12.46 3.63 -9.75
N ALA A 53 -11.79 2.50 -9.98
CA ALA A 53 -11.66 1.87 -11.29
C ALA A 53 -11.65 0.34 -11.18
N TYR A 54 -12.04 -0.32 -12.27
CA TYR A 54 -11.80 -1.73 -12.48
C TYR A 54 -10.47 -1.91 -13.22
N HIS A 55 -9.51 -2.57 -12.58
CA HIS A 55 -8.25 -2.96 -13.21
C HIS A 55 -8.40 -4.38 -13.71
N ILE A 56 -8.19 -4.59 -15.00
CA ILE A 56 -8.19 -5.91 -15.64
C ILE A 56 -6.76 -6.18 -16.08
N LYS A 57 -6.13 -7.21 -15.50
CA LYS A 57 -4.72 -7.53 -15.74
C LYS A 57 -4.53 -9.02 -15.94
N THR A 58 -3.41 -9.39 -16.57
CA THR A 58 -2.98 -10.78 -16.62
C THR A 58 -2.65 -11.27 -15.20
N PRO A 59 -3.15 -12.45 -14.78
CA PRO A 59 -2.85 -13.01 -13.46
C PRO A 59 -1.34 -13.17 -13.25
N GLY A 60 -0.88 -12.88 -12.03
CA GLY A 60 0.53 -13.05 -11.64
C GLY A 60 1.50 -12.02 -12.21
N VAL A 61 1.03 -11.03 -12.98
CA VAL A 61 1.86 -9.90 -13.39
C VAL A 61 1.93 -8.88 -12.27
N GLU A 62 3.11 -8.76 -11.66
CA GLU A 62 3.38 -7.89 -10.52
C GLU A 62 4.48 -6.87 -10.83
N LYS A 63 4.48 -5.73 -10.12
CA LYS A 63 5.47 -4.66 -10.35
C LYS A 63 6.91 -5.12 -10.07
N GLY A 64 7.11 -6.00 -9.08
CA GLY A 64 8.42 -6.58 -8.77
C GLY A 64 9.03 -7.32 -9.97
N VAL A 65 8.24 -8.14 -10.67
CA VAL A 65 8.67 -8.80 -11.91
C VAL A 65 9.05 -7.77 -12.99
N GLY A 66 8.33 -6.65 -13.04
CA GLY A 66 8.66 -5.54 -13.92
C GLY A 66 10.03 -4.92 -13.61
N LEU A 67 10.37 -4.73 -12.34
CA LEU A 67 11.68 -4.23 -11.92
C LEU A 67 12.79 -5.21 -12.33
N GLU A 68 12.66 -6.50 -12.03
CA GLU A 68 13.64 -7.53 -12.42
C GLU A 68 13.93 -7.51 -13.93
N ARG A 69 12.88 -7.37 -14.76
CA ARG A 69 13.01 -7.30 -16.21
C ARG A 69 13.73 -6.04 -16.70
N VAL A 70 13.47 -4.91 -16.06
CA VAL A 70 14.16 -3.65 -16.39
C VAL A 70 15.65 -3.75 -16.00
N CYS A 71 15.94 -4.29 -14.82
CA CYS A 71 17.31 -4.55 -14.35
C CYS A 71 18.06 -5.47 -15.33
N GLU A 72 17.46 -6.60 -15.73
CA GLU A 72 18.02 -7.53 -16.74
C GLU A 72 18.33 -6.82 -18.07
N THR A 73 17.45 -5.91 -18.50
CA THR A 73 17.62 -5.18 -19.77
C THR A 73 18.72 -4.12 -19.69
N MET A 74 18.93 -3.55 -18.50
CA MET A 74 19.87 -2.44 -18.30
C MET A 74 21.22 -2.86 -17.70
N ASP A 75 21.41 -4.16 -17.43
CA ASP A 75 22.61 -4.73 -16.78
C ASP A 75 22.86 -4.12 -15.38
N TYR A 76 21.80 -4.02 -14.58
CA TYR A 76 21.85 -3.63 -13.16
C TYR A 76 21.35 -4.75 -12.26
N ASP A 77 21.83 -4.79 -11.02
CA ASP A 77 21.27 -5.67 -9.99
C ASP A 77 20.03 -5.00 -9.36
N PRO A 78 18.91 -5.71 -9.16
CA PRO A 78 17.78 -5.14 -8.42
C PRO A 78 18.13 -4.69 -6.99
N GLU A 79 19.17 -5.26 -6.37
CA GLU A 79 19.70 -4.81 -5.08
C GLU A 79 20.28 -3.38 -5.13
N ASP A 80 20.63 -2.86 -6.30
CA ASP A 80 21.09 -1.48 -6.47
C ASP A 80 19.95 -0.44 -6.42
N PHE A 81 18.69 -0.90 -6.38
CA PHE A 81 17.52 -0.02 -6.44
C PHE A 81 16.93 0.29 -5.08
N VAL A 82 16.38 1.50 -4.98
CA VAL A 82 15.52 1.95 -3.87
C VAL A 82 14.08 2.04 -4.34
N ALA A 83 13.18 1.36 -3.65
CA ALA A 83 11.74 1.43 -3.91
C ALA A 83 11.03 2.28 -2.84
N VAL A 84 10.15 3.17 -3.28
CA VAL A 84 9.24 3.93 -2.41
C VAL A 84 7.82 3.73 -2.92
N GLY A 85 6.89 3.36 -2.04
CA GLY A 85 5.51 3.07 -2.44
C GLY A 85 4.49 3.20 -1.31
N ASP A 86 3.22 3.00 -1.64
CA ASP A 86 2.12 3.21 -0.71
C ASP A 86 1.01 2.17 -0.78
N SER A 87 1.02 1.27 -1.76
CA SER A 87 -0.12 0.39 -2.03
C SER A 87 0.27 -1.07 -2.21
N VAL A 88 -0.75 -1.94 -2.23
CA VAL A 88 -0.59 -3.41 -2.35
C VAL A 88 0.31 -3.82 -3.51
N ASN A 89 0.25 -3.13 -4.65
CA ASN A 89 1.04 -3.51 -5.83
C ASN A 89 2.54 -3.21 -5.68
N ASP A 90 2.93 -2.34 -4.73
CA ASP A 90 4.31 -1.98 -4.45
C ASP A 90 5.02 -3.04 -3.58
N ALA A 91 4.26 -3.82 -2.81
CA ALA A 91 4.80 -4.89 -1.97
C ALA A 91 5.61 -5.92 -2.76
N SER A 92 5.24 -6.18 -4.03
CA SER A 92 6.02 -7.04 -4.93
C SER A 92 7.39 -6.45 -5.26
N THR A 93 7.47 -5.14 -5.47
CA THR A 93 8.71 -4.41 -5.77
C THR A 93 9.61 -4.31 -4.54
N PHE A 94 9.04 -4.13 -3.35
CA PHE A 94 9.81 -4.06 -2.09
C PHE A 94 10.61 -5.34 -1.80
N ARG A 95 10.11 -6.50 -2.22
CA ARG A 95 10.82 -7.79 -2.03
C ARG A 95 12.01 -7.98 -2.97
N VAL A 96 12.12 -7.14 -4.00
CA VAL A 96 13.12 -7.27 -5.06
C VAL A 96 14.17 -6.16 -4.95
N ALA A 97 13.76 -4.93 -4.64
CA ALA A 97 14.67 -3.81 -4.47
C ALA A 97 15.55 -4.00 -3.22
N GLY A 98 16.82 -3.57 -3.28
CA GLY A 98 17.75 -3.72 -2.15
C GLY A 98 17.39 -2.88 -0.93
N ARG A 99 16.65 -1.78 -1.11
CA ARG A 99 16.05 -0.99 -0.03
C ARG A 99 14.63 -0.60 -0.38
N SER A 100 13.72 -0.71 0.58
CA SER A 100 12.32 -0.37 0.38
C SER A 100 11.72 0.50 1.49
N TYR A 101 10.86 1.43 1.08
CA TYR A 101 10.22 2.40 1.97
C TYR A 101 8.72 2.51 1.70
N ALA A 102 7.92 2.37 2.76
CA ALA A 102 6.49 2.67 2.74
C ALA A 102 6.23 4.05 3.36
N VAL A 103 5.48 4.91 2.68
CA VAL A 103 5.07 6.21 3.23
C VAL A 103 4.02 6.06 4.35
N ALA A 104 3.89 7.04 5.24
CA ALA A 104 3.06 6.89 6.45
C ALA A 104 1.57 6.58 6.17
N ASN A 105 1.03 7.09 5.06
CA ASN A 105 -0.34 6.84 4.62
C ASN A 105 -0.52 5.57 3.79
N ALA A 106 0.51 4.73 3.68
CA ALA A 106 0.46 3.50 2.91
C ALA A 106 -0.53 2.48 3.48
N ASP A 107 -1.01 1.60 2.61
CA ASP A 107 -1.78 0.40 2.96
C ASP A 107 -0.97 -0.51 3.90
N ASP A 108 -1.64 -1.26 4.77
CA ASP A 108 -0.99 -2.16 5.72
C ASP A 108 -0.11 -3.20 5.02
N VAL A 109 -0.55 -3.73 3.88
CA VAL A 109 0.23 -4.68 3.05
C VAL A 109 1.55 -4.08 2.57
N ALA A 110 1.56 -2.80 2.21
CA ALA A 110 2.78 -2.11 1.79
C ALA A 110 3.71 -1.87 2.99
N LYS A 111 3.16 -1.45 4.13
CA LYS A 111 3.91 -1.23 5.37
C LYS A 111 4.55 -2.50 5.92
N GLU A 112 3.84 -3.63 5.85
CA GLU A 112 4.34 -4.94 6.28
C GLU A 112 5.44 -5.47 5.37
N ALA A 113 5.43 -5.08 4.08
CA ALA A 113 6.40 -5.56 3.10
C ALA A 113 7.66 -4.69 2.99
N ALA A 114 7.63 -3.43 3.43
CA ALA A 114 8.77 -2.51 3.33
C ALA A 114 9.78 -2.71 4.46
N ASP A 115 11.06 -2.45 4.18
CA ASP A 115 12.14 -2.47 5.18
C ASP A 115 11.97 -1.35 6.20
N THR A 116 11.48 -0.19 5.76
CA THR A 116 11.26 0.98 6.60
C THR A 116 9.91 1.63 6.31
N VAL A 117 9.13 1.86 7.36
CA VAL A 117 7.93 2.70 7.28
C VAL A 117 8.28 4.12 7.73
N LEU A 118 8.00 5.08 6.86
CA LEU A 118 8.30 6.50 7.10
C LEU A 118 7.23 7.15 7.98
N ASP A 119 7.62 8.18 8.72
CA ASP A 119 6.71 9.02 9.51
C ASP A 119 5.94 10.05 8.66
N ARG A 120 6.39 10.30 7.42
CA ARG A 120 5.82 11.28 6.50
C ARG A 120 4.96 10.62 5.43
N SER A 121 3.84 11.26 5.11
CA SER A 121 2.88 10.80 4.10
C SER A 121 3.19 11.34 2.71
N TYR A 122 2.68 10.66 1.68
CA TYR A 122 2.68 11.10 0.29
C TYR A 122 4.08 11.53 -0.16
N MET A 123 4.15 12.61 -0.96
CA MET A 123 5.40 13.12 -1.52
C MET A 123 6.39 13.58 -0.45
N ASP A 124 5.93 14.02 0.73
CA ASP A 124 6.84 14.41 1.82
C ASP A 124 7.65 13.20 2.33
N GLY A 125 7.05 12.00 2.30
CA GLY A 125 7.76 10.74 2.56
C GLY A 125 8.82 10.47 1.50
N THR A 126 8.42 10.48 0.22
CA THR A 126 9.35 10.26 -0.89
C THR A 126 10.52 11.24 -0.91
N LEU A 127 10.27 12.53 -0.68
CA LEU A 127 11.31 13.56 -0.61
C LEU A 127 12.31 13.28 0.51
N SER A 128 11.84 12.84 1.68
CA SER A 128 12.73 12.51 2.80
C SER A 128 13.72 11.37 2.48
N VAL A 129 13.30 10.40 1.68
CA VAL A 129 14.18 9.31 1.19
C VAL A 129 15.18 9.83 0.16
N LEU A 130 14.73 10.66 -0.78
CA LEU A 130 15.63 11.23 -1.79
C LEU A 130 16.70 12.14 -1.16
N ASP A 131 16.33 12.92 -0.14
CA ASP A 131 17.27 13.77 0.59
C ASP A 131 18.28 12.93 1.36
N SER A 132 17.87 11.85 2.03
CA SER A 132 18.82 10.97 2.73
C SER A 132 19.80 10.30 1.77
N LEU A 133 19.34 9.83 0.60
CA LEU A 133 20.20 9.22 -0.41
C LEU A 133 21.23 10.21 -0.97
N ARG A 134 20.84 11.49 -1.16
CA ARG A 134 21.76 12.54 -1.60
C ARG A 134 22.83 12.85 -0.57
N GLU A 135 22.47 12.83 0.71
CA GLU A 135 23.42 13.03 1.80
C GLU A 135 24.39 11.85 1.92
N GLU A 136 23.92 10.62 1.72
CA GLU A 136 24.74 9.41 1.66
C GLU A 136 25.75 9.45 0.50
N ASP A 137 25.33 9.86 -0.70
CA ASP A 137 26.19 9.95 -1.90
C ASP A 137 27.22 11.09 -1.82
N ALA A 138 26.94 12.12 -1.01
CA ALA A 138 27.84 13.25 -0.80
C ALA A 138 28.92 12.99 0.29
N ALA A 139 28.81 11.88 1.03
CA ALA A 139 29.68 11.52 2.16
C ALA A 139 30.88 10.65 1.72
#